data_AF-A0A368N7Y8-F1
#
_entry.id   AF-A0A368N7Y8-F1
#
_cell.length_a   1.000
_cell.length_b   1.000
_cell.length_c   1.000
_cell.angle_alpha   90.00
_cell.angle_beta   90.00
_cell.angle_gamma   90.00
#
_symmetry.space_group_name_H-M   'P 1'
#
loop_
_entity.id
_entity.type
_entity.pdbx_description
1 polymer ?
#
loop_
_entity_poly.entity_id
_entity_poly.type
_entity_poly.pdbx_seq_one_letter_code
_entity_poly.pdbx_strand_id
1 'polypeptide(L)'
;MDDRLEERVAALERSLTDGHADDGLPDAARMDARLDELEATVDGVEDRVAELDAAVQALRGFAGGVRAVDEAVERRADAAVARVDRLEADIAEVREAVAERAAGGADEPAGRDRDAAPRRGARTTSRRDRDRCERGVAGDATEGDDRRRGHGGSLAGEVAANADAALAEAAAMETGSDDDGDDRSLAERIRRLL
;
A
#
# COMPACT_ATOMS: atom_id res chain seq x y z
N MET A 1 -71.06 18.11 -54.66
CA MET A 1 -70.05 17.03 -54.50
C MET A 1 -69.27 17.26 -53.23
N ASP A 2 -68.95 18.52 -52.91
CA ASP A 2 -68.31 18.93 -51.65
C ASP A 2 -69.13 18.61 -50.40
N ASP A 3 -70.46 18.75 -50.43
CA ASP A 3 -71.33 18.47 -49.26
C ASP A 3 -71.20 17.03 -48.73
N ARG A 4 -70.98 16.05 -49.63
CA ARG A 4 -70.81 14.65 -49.28
C ARG A 4 -69.44 14.36 -48.65
N LEU A 5 -68.42 15.14 -49.03
CA LEU A 5 -67.09 15.05 -48.43
C LEU A 5 -67.11 15.71 -47.05
N GLU A 6 -67.74 16.87 -46.90
CA GLU A 6 -67.93 17.54 -45.62
C GLU A 6 -68.71 16.67 -44.63
N GLU A 7 -69.79 16.02 -45.07
CA GLU A 7 -70.56 15.11 -44.22
C GLU A 7 -69.75 13.89 -43.79
N ARG A 8 -68.90 13.37 -44.68
CA ARG A 8 -67.98 12.26 -44.34
C ARG A 8 -66.87 12.69 -43.40
N VAL A 9 -66.31 13.90 -43.58
CA VAL A 9 -65.28 14.46 -42.68
C VAL A 9 -65.89 14.73 -41.31
N ALA A 10 -67.09 15.31 -41.23
CA ALA A 10 -67.79 15.53 -39.97
C ALA A 10 -68.11 14.20 -39.26
N ALA A 11 -68.50 13.16 -40.01
CA ALA A 11 -68.71 11.83 -39.45
C ALA A 11 -67.40 11.17 -38.96
N LEU A 12 -66.29 11.41 -39.66
CA LEU A 12 -64.95 10.95 -39.28
C LEU A 12 -64.42 11.70 -38.06
N GLU A 13 -64.55 13.02 -38.01
CA GLU A 13 -64.20 13.86 -36.86
C GLU A 13 -65.00 13.46 -35.64
N ARG A 14 -66.30 13.20 -35.82
CA ARG A 14 -67.16 12.70 -34.74
C ARG A 14 -66.77 11.29 -34.31
N SER A 15 -66.46 10.40 -35.24
CA SER A 15 -65.99 9.04 -34.93
C SER A 15 -64.61 9.03 -34.27
N LEU A 16 -63.72 9.95 -34.61
CA LEU A 16 -62.38 10.06 -34.04
C LEU A 16 -62.44 10.66 -32.63
N THR A 17 -63.34 11.63 -32.43
CA THR A 17 -63.55 12.33 -31.15
C THR A 17 -64.38 11.49 -30.17
N ASP A 18 -65.46 10.84 -30.63
CA ASP A 18 -66.35 10.02 -29.80
C ASP A 18 -65.82 8.58 -29.62
N GLY A 19 -64.85 8.15 -30.43
CA GLY A 19 -64.50 6.74 -30.57
C GLY A 19 -63.33 6.23 -29.73
N HIS A 20 -62.16 6.89 -29.72
CA HIS A 20 -60.93 6.20 -29.28
C HIS A 20 -59.82 7.10 -28.71
N ALA A 21 -60.06 8.40 -28.53
CA ALA A 21 -59.05 9.26 -27.91
C ALA A 21 -58.85 8.95 -26.42
N ASP A 22 -59.90 8.51 -25.72
CA ASP A 22 -59.87 8.28 -24.26
C ASP A 22 -59.59 6.83 -23.85
N ASP A 23 -59.74 5.83 -24.73
CA ASP A 23 -59.57 4.41 -24.34
C ASP A 23 -58.09 4.00 -24.23
N GLY A 24 -57.18 4.67 -24.95
CA GLY A 24 -55.74 4.36 -24.95
C GLY A 24 -54.87 5.26 -24.06
N LEU A 25 -55.34 6.46 -23.72
CA LEU A 25 -54.62 7.41 -22.86
C LEU A 25 -54.38 6.87 -21.43
N PRO A 26 -55.37 6.25 -20.76
CA PRO A 26 -55.20 5.66 -19.44
C PRO A 26 -54.19 4.50 -19.44
N ASP A 27 -54.13 3.74 -20.54
CA ASP A 27 -53.20 2.61 -20.67
C ASP A 27 -51.77 3.12 -20.98
N ALA A 28 -51.63 4.14 -21.82
CA ALA A 28 -50.35 4.81 -22.05
C ALA A 28 -49.78 5.44 -20.76
N ALA A 29 -50.58 6.19 -20.01
CA ALA A 29 -50.15 6.76 -18.73
C ALA A 29 -49.77 5.69 -17.70
N ARG A 30 -50.44 4.54 -17.73
CA ARG A 30 -50.10 3.38 -16.87
C ARG A 30 -48.79 2.72 -17.30
N MET A 31 -48.51 2.66 -18.61
CA MET A 31 -47.23 2.16 -19.11
C MET A 31 -46.09 3.11 -18.78
N ASP A 32 -46.28 4.42 -18.92
CA ASP A 32 -45.28 5.43 -18.53
C ASP A 32 -44.95 5.31 -17.04
N ALA A 33 -45.95 5.22 -16.16
CA ALA A 33 -45.72 5.02 -14.73
C ALA A 33 -44.95 3.72 -14.40
N ARG A 34 -45.16 2.66 -15.19
CA ARG A 34 -44.40 1.40 -15.05
C ARG A 34 -42.97 1.52 -15.57
N LEU A 35 -42.75 2.31 -16.62
CA LEU A 35 -41.42 2.59 -17.13
C LEU A 35 -40.62 3.40 -16.11
N ASP A 36 -41.23 4.44 -15.51
CA ASP A 36 -40.60 5.23 -14.46
C ASP A 36 -40.23 4.37 -13.23
N GLU A 37 -41.12 3.46 -12.81
CA GLU A 37 -40.84 2.53 -11.71
C GLU A 37 -39.70 1.56 -12.05
N LEU A 38 -39.65 1.09 -13.30
CA LEU A 38 -38.60 0.20 -13.75
C LEU A 38 -37.26 0.93 -13.88
N GLU A 39 -37.24 2.16 -14.39
CA GLU A 39 -36.06 3.00 -14.48
C GLU A 39 -35.50 3.27 -13.08
N ALA A 40 -36.34 3.67 -12.13
CA ALA A 40 -35.94 3.85 -10.74
C ALA A 40 -35.40 2.54 -10.10
N THR A 41 -35.95 1.39 -10.49
CA THR A 41 -35.46 0.09 -10.03
C THR A 41 -34.09 -0.23 -10.63
N VAL A 42 -33.89 0.06 -11.92
CA VAL A 42 -32.61 -0.14 -12.61
C VAL A 42 -31.54 0.75 -12.00
N ASP A 43 -31.82 2.04 -11.82
CA ASP A 43 -30.90 2.99 -11.17
C ASP A 43 -30.50 2.49 -9.78
N GLY A 44 -31.47 2.04 -8.98
CA GLY A 44 -31.19 1.50 -7.65
C GLY A 44 -30.39 0.18 -7.65
N VAL A 45 -30.45 -0.61 -8.73
CA VAL A 45 -29.60 -1.80 -8.91
C VAL A 45 -28.20 -1.40 -9.35
N GLU A 46 -28.07 -0.43 -10.26
CA GLU A 46 -26.78 0.10 -10.72
C GLU A 46 -25.97 0.69 -9.56
N ASP A 47 -26.61 1.48 -8.69
CA ASP A 47 -26.00 2.02 -7.48
C ASP A 47 -25.49 0.92 -6.54
N ARG A 48 -26.28 -0.13 -6.33
CA ARG A 48 -25.88 -1.28 -5.50
C ARG A 48 -24.73 -2.07 -6.11
N VAL A 49 -24.72 -2.23 -7.44
CA VAL A 49 -23.61 -2.89 -8.13
C VAL A 49 -22.34 -2.06 -7.99
N ALA A 50 -22.42 -0.73 -8.15
CA ALA A 50 -21.28 0.16 -7.94
C ALA A 50 -20.74 0.09 -6.49
N GLU A 51 -21.63 0.03 -5.50
CA GLU A 51 -21.25 -0.15 -4.09
C GLU A 51 -20.56 -1.51 -3.86
N LEU A 52 -21.11 -2.59 -4.43
CA LEU A 52 -20.52 -3.93 -4.32
C LEU A 52 -19.15 -4.02 -4.99
N ASP A 53 -18.98 -3.39 -6.16
CA ASP A 53 -17.70 -3.32 -6.85
C ASP A 53 -16.67 -2.58 -6.01
N ALA A 54 -17.05 -1.44 -5.41
CA ALA A 54 -16.20 -0.71 -4.48
C ALA A 54 -15.80 -1.57 -3.27
N ALA A 55 -16.75 -2.29 -2.67
CA ALA A 55 -16.48 -3.20 -1.56
C ALA A 55 -15.53 -4.34 -1.96
N VAL A 56 -15.71 -4.93 -3.15
CA VAL A 56 -14.82 -5.97 -3.67
C VAL A 56 -13.41 -5.43 -3.93
N GLN A 57 -13.26 -4.21 -4.45
CA GLN A 57 -11.94 -3.59 -4.60
C GLN A 57 -11.27 -3.36 -3.25
N ALA A 58 -12.01 -2.92 -2.24
CA ALA A 58 -11.49 -2.78 -0.88
C ALA A 58 -11.01 -4.13 -0.31
N LEU A 59 -11.79 -5.21 -0.49
CA LEU A 59 -11.40 -6.56 -0.08
C LEU A 59 -10.13 -7.05 -0.81
N ARG A 60 -10.00 -6.77 -2.11
CA ARG A 60 -8.79 -7.09 -2.89
C ARG A 60 -7.58 -6.32 -2.36
N GLY A 61 -7.74 -5.04 -2.06
CA GLY A 61 -6.71 -4.21 -1.45
C GLY A 61 -6.25 -4.76 -0.10
N PHE A 62 -7.21 -5.10 0.77
CA PHE A 62 -6.94 -5.72 2.07
C PHE A 62 -6.17 -7.04 1.93
N ALA A 63 -6.62 -7.95 1.07
CA ALA A 63 -5.93 -9.23 0.85
C ALA A 63 -4.51 -9.04 0.29
N GLY A 64 -4.29 -8.02 -0.54
CA GLY A 64 -2.96 -7.60 -0.99
C GLY A 64 -2.10 -7.12 0.18
N GLY A 65 -2.66 -6.29 1.08
CA GLY A 65 -2.00 -5.83 2.29
C GLY A 65 -1.58 -6.98 3.22
N VAL A 66 -2.44 -7.97 3.43
CA VAL A 66 -2.12 -9.15 4.25
C VAL A 66 -0.94 -9.93 3.66
N ARG A 67 -0.92 -10.16 2.34
CA ARG A 67 0.21 -10.84 1.68
C ARG A 67 1.51 -10.06 1.84
N ALA A 68 1.48 -8.74 1.68
CA ALA A 68 2.66 -7.89 1.86
C ALA A 68 3.20 -7.96 3.30
N VAL A 69 2.32 -8.03 4.30
CA VAL A 69 2.71 -8.22 5.71
C VAL A 69 3.32 -9.60 5.92
N ASP A 70 2.72 -10.64 5.37
CA ASP A 70 3.22 -12.02 5.46
C ASP A 70 4.64 -12.12 4.91
N GLU A 71 4.87 -11.63 3.69
CA GLU A 71 6.20 -11.56 3.08
C GLU A 71 7.18 -10.74 3.92
N ALA A 72 6.73 -9.66 4.58
CA ALA A 72 7.57 -8.87 5.47
C ALA A 72 7.92 -9.61 6.78
N VAL A 73 7.00 -10.43 7.29
CA VAL A 73 7.22 -11.29 8.46
C VAL A 73 8.19 -12.40 8.11
N GLU A 74 8.02 -13.07 6.96
CA GLU A 74 8.94 -14.10 6.46
C GLU A 74 10.36 -13.54 6.33
N ARG A 75 10.54 -12.41 5.63
CA ARG A 75 11.86 -11.76 5.51
C ARG A 75 12.49 -11.43 6.86
N ARG A 76 11.68 -11.00 7.84
CA ARG A 76 12.17 -10.68 9.19
C ARG A 76 12.54 -11.96 9.94
N ALA A 77 11.76 -13.01 9.82
CA ALA A 77 12.02 -14.31 10.43
C ALA A 77 13.31 -14.91 9.88
N ASP A 78 13.50 -14.92 8.55
CA ASP A 78 14.71 -15.41 7.90
C ASP A 78 15.95 -14.63 8.34
N ALA A 79 15.84 -13.30 8.43
CA ALA A 79 16.92 -12.45 8.94
C ALA A 79 17.25 -12.73 10.41
N ALA A 80 16.24 -13.00 11.23
CA ALA A 80 16.42 -13.35 12.64
C ALA A 80 17.12 -14.71 12.79
N VAL A 81 16.66 -15.74 12.05
CA VAL A 81 17.29 -17.06 12.03
C VAL A 81 18.76 -16.96 11.61
N ALA A 82 19.04 -16.29 10.49
CA ALA A 82 20.42 -16.11 10.03
C ALA A 82 21.30 -15.35 11.04
N ARG A 83 20.72 -14.46 11.86
CA ARG A 83 21.46 -13.77 12.92
C ARG A 83 21.76 -14.69 14.10
N VAL A 84 20.81 -15.53 14.48
CA VAL A 84 20.99 -16.55 15.52
C VAL A 84 22.06 -17.54 15.08
N ASP A 85 22.01 -18.05 13.85
CA ASP A 85 23.02 -19.00 13.33
C ASP A 85 24.43 -18.41 13.39
N ARG A 86 24.60 -17.14 13.01
CA ARG A 86 25.90 -16.45 13.14
C ARG A 86 26.34 -16.32 14.59
N LEU A 87 25.43 -15.95 15.49
CA LEU A 87 25.74 -15.82 16.91
C LEU A 87 26.13 -17.18 17.52
N GLU A 88 25.45 -18.25 17.13
CA GLU A 88 25.79 -19.62 17.56
C GLU A 88 27.18 -20.03 17.07
N ALA A 89 27.52 -19.72 15.82
CA ALA A 89 28.86 -19.95 15.27
C ALA A 89 29.94 -19.15 16.02
N ASP A 90 29.71 -17.86 16.25
CA ASP A 90 30.63 -16.99 17.01
C ASP A 90 30.84 -17.52 18.45
N ILE A 91 29.76 -17.98 19.11
CA ILE A 91 29.84 -18.58 20.44
C ILE A 91 30.63 -19.89 20.42
N ALA A 92 30.47 -20.72 19.40
CA ALA A 92 31.21 -21.96 19.26
C ALA A 92 32.72 -21.69 19.11
N GLU A 93 33.11 -20.72 18.27
CA GLU A 93 34.51 -20.29 18.10
C GLU A 93 35.10 -19.77 19.42
N VAL A 94 34.36 -18.92 20.14
CA VAL A 94 34.81 -18.40 21.44
C VAL A 94 34.98 -19.53 22.46
N ARG A 95 34.08 -20.52 22.48
CA ARG A 95 34.18 -21.69 23.37
C ARG A 95 35.42 -22.52 23.06
N GLU A 96 35.70 -22.75 21.79
CA GLU A 96 36.91 -23.46 21.34
C GLU A 96 38.18 -22.71 21.76
N ALA A 97 38.27 -21.41 21.48
CA ALA A 97 39.42 -20.59 21.88
C ALA A 97 39.65 -20.56 23.40
N VAL A 98 38.57 -20.59 24.21
CA VAL A 98 38.67 -20.69 25.67
C VAL A 98 39.16 -22.06 26.10
N ALA A 99 38.69 -23.14 25.47
CA ALA A 99 39.15 -24.50 25.75
C ALA A 99 40.63 -24.70 25.39
N GLU A 100 41.08 -24.17 24.25
CA GLU A 100 42.48 -24.19 23.84
C GLU A 100 43.38 -23.43 24.82
N ARG A 101 42.98 -22.24 25.28
CA ARG A 101 43.73 -21.49 26.29
C ARG A 101 43.80 -22.24 27.62
N ALA A 102 42.72 -22.91 28.03
CA ALA A 102 42.70 -23.72 29.23
C ALA A 102 43.62 -24.95 29.12
N ALA A 103 43.72 -25.56 27.93
CA ALA A 103 44.63 -26.68 27.66
C ALA A 103 46.10 -26.25 27.55
N GLY A 104 46.39 -25.11 26.90
CA GLY A 104 47.75 -24.58 26.72
C GLY A 104 48.38 -23.97 27.97
N GLY A 105 47.60 -23.70 29.02
CA GLY A 105 48.08 -23.22 30.31
C GLY A 105 48.69 -24.31 31.22
N ALA A 106 48.65 -25.59 30.82
CA ALA A 106 49.26 -26.70 31.56
C ALA A 106 50.70 -27.03 31.13
N ASP A 107 51.21 -26.38 30.08
CA ASP A 107 52.55 -26.58 29.53
C ASP A 107 53.38 -25.29 29.64
N GLU A 108 53.40 -24.68 30.83
CA GLU A 108 54.42 -23.68 31.18
C GLU A 108 55.67 -24.42 31.68
N PRO A 109 56.73 -24.61 30.87
CA PRO A 109 57.99 -25.07 31.38
C PRO A 109 58.54 -23.97 32.27
N ALA A 110 58.62 -24.25 33.57
CA ALA A 110 59.27 -23.41 34.55
C ALA A 110 60.63 -22.93 34.01
N GLY A 111 60.69 -21.65 33.63
CA GLY A 111 61.91 -21.00 33.17
C GLY A 111 62.94 -20.96 34.28
N ARG A 112 64.02 -21.73 34.11
CA ARG A 112 65.37 -21.32 34.48
C ARG A 112 66.19 -21.30 33.18
N ASP A 113 66.43 -20.12 32.63
CA ASP A 113 67.64 -19.39 32.95
C ASP A 113 67.70 -18.05 32.20
N ARG A 114 68.24 -17.07 32.93
CA ARG A 114 68.62 -15.74 32.47
C ARG A 114 69.79 -15.89 31.50
N ASP A 115 69.79 -15.17 30.39
CA ASP A 115 70.80 -14.12 30.15
C ASP A 115 70.68 -13.43 28.77
N ALA A 116 71.25 -12.22 28.74
CA ALA A 116 71.63 -11.41 27.58
C ALA A 116 70.57 -10.46 26.97
N ALA A 117 70.63 -9.24 27.48
CA ALA A 117 70.03 -8.01 26.93
C ALA A 117 70.80 -7.46 25.68
N PRO A 118 70.56 -6.22 25.21
CA PRO A 118 69.86 -5.95 23.95
C PRO A 118 70.79 -5.37 22.86
N ARG A 119 70.41 -5.49 21.59
CA ARG A 119 71.06 -4.73 20.50
C ARG A 119 70.12 -3.71 19.86
N ARG A 120 70.46 -2.46 20.15
CA ARG A 120 69.96 -1.21 19.61
C ARG A 120 70.67 -0.92 18.29
N GLY A 121 69.92 -0.62 17.23
CA GLY A 121 70.40 -0.01 15.98
C GLY A 121 69.19 0.18 15.06
N ALA A 122 68.56 1.37 14.97
CA ALA A 122 68.96 2.49 14.11
C ALA A 122 69.24 2.02 12.67
N ARG A 123 68.63 2.51 11.59
CA ARG A 123 67.90 3.77 11.32
C ARG A 123 67.48 3.74 9.83
N THR A 124 66.38 4.43 9.51
CA THR A 124 66.14 5.23 8.26
C THR A 124 65.97 4.44 6.94
N THR A 125 65.19 4.82 5.92
CA THR A 125 64.72 6.10 5.36
C THR A 125 63.54 5.84 4.38
N SER A 126 62.68 6.86 4.19
CA SER A 126 62.12 7.32 2.90
C SER A 126 61.13 6.41 2.14
N ARG A 127 59.83 6.74 2.11
CA ARG A 127 59.12 7.70 1.22
C ARG A 127 58.98 7.24 -0.24
N ARG A 128 57.74 7.45 -0.75
CA ARG A 128 57.23 7.42 -2.14
C ARG A 128 56.81 6.05 -2.65
N ASP A 129 55.74 5.87 -3.43
CA ASP A 129 54.80 6.75 -4.13
C ASP A 129 53.59 5.84 -4.47
N ARG A 130 52.35 6.28 -4.23
CA ARG A 130 51.32 6.58 -5.25
C ARG A 130 50.75 5.42 -6.09
N ASP A 131 49.43 5.53 -6.23
CA ASP A 131 48.60 5.14 -7.37
C ASP A 131 48.33 3.65 -7.62
N ARG A 132 47.14 3.20 -7.17
CA ARG A 132 46.22 2.47 -8.04
C ARG A 132 44.76 2.62 -7.58
N CYS A 133 44.15 3.74 -7.99
CA CYS A 133 42.71 3.81 -8.24
C CYS A 133 42.49 3.50 -9.73
N GLU A 134 41.79 2.41 -10.04
CA GLU A 134 41.08 2.17 -11.30
C GLU A 134 39.64 1.90 -10.85
N ARG A 135 38.59 2.72 -11.06
CA ARG A 135 38.10 3.59 -12.15
C ARG A 135 37.82 2.83 -13.45
N GLY A 136 36.52 2.63 -13.72
CA GLY A 136 35.91 2.12 -14.95
C GLY A 136 34.94 0.99 -14.60
N VAL A 137 33.62 1.07 -14.74
CA VAL A 137 32.88 1.52 -15.94
C VAL A 137 31.58 2.24 -15.52
N ALA A 138 31.45 3.48 -15.95
CA ALA A 138 30.17 4.15 -16.18
C ALA A 138 30.04 4.35 -17.70
N GLY A 139 28.83 4.20 -18.21
CA GLY A 139 28.44 4.24 -19.61
C GLY A 139 27.48 3.07 -19.86
N ASP A 140 26.23 3.24 -20.28
CA ASP A 140 25.84 4.16 -21.34
C ASP A 140 24.39 4.59 -21.17
N ALA A 141 24.17 5.89 -21.35
CA ALA A 141 22.88 6.52 -21.39
C ALA A 141 22.37 6.46 -22.83
N THR A 142 21.21 5.84 -23.04
CA THR A 142 20.41 6.13 -24.23
C THR A 142 19.34 7.13 -23.85
N GLU A 143 19.71 8.41 -23.91
CA GLU A 143 18.77 9.50 -24.21
C GLU A 143 18.34 9.34 -25.68
N GLY A 144 17.07 9.01 -25.87
CA GLY A 144 16.36 9.08 -27.14
C GLY A 144 15.25 10.11 -27.04
N ASP A 145 15.60 11.33 -27.43
CA ASP A 145 14.81 12.43 -27.98
C ASP A 145 13.29 12.18 -28.18
N ASP A 146 12.52 12.78 -27.27
CA ASP A 146 11.55 13.86 -27.51
C ASP A 146 10.70 13.88 -28.82
N ARG A 147 9.38 14.06 -28.57
CA ARG A 147 8.31 14.58 -29.43
C ARG A 147 7.44 13.58 -30.21
N ARG A 148 6.29 13.25 -29.60
CA ARG A 148 4.96 13.61 -30.17
C ARG A 148 3.87 13.53 -29.11
N ARG A 149 3.15 14.65 -28.98
CA ARG A 149 1.89 14.84 -28.24
C ARG A 149 0.97 13.61 -28.33
N GLY A 150 0.55 13.11 -27.18
CA GLY A 150 -0.51 12.13 -27.03
C GLY A 150 -1.00 12.15 -25.59
N HIS A 151 -2.14 12.78 -25.39
CA HIS A 151 -2.88 12.86 -24.14
C HIS A 151 -3.15 11.45 -23.61
N GLY A 152 -2.64 11.11 -22.43
CA GLY A 152 -2.78 9.78 -21.85
C GLY A 152 -2.04 9.72 -20.52
N GLY A 153 -2.52 10.46 -19.53
CA GLY A 153 -2.11 10.25 -18.14
C GLY A 153 -2.36 8.77 -17.83
N SER A 154 -1.27 8.02 -17.63
CA SER A 154 -1.37 6.65 -17.16
C SER A 154 -2.11 6.71 -15.82
N LEU A 155 -3.26 6.04 -15.75
CA LEU A 155 -4.07 5.92 -14.53
C LEU A 155 -3.22 5.47 -13.33
N ALA A 156 -2.12 4.75 -13.58
CA ALA A 156 -1.16 4.37 -12.54
C ALA A 156 -0.43 5.57 -11.90
N GLY A 157 -0.12 6.62 -12.67
CA GLY A 157 0.50 7.84 -12.16
C GLY A 157 -0.47 8.72 -11.37
N GLU A 158 -1.72 8.80 -11.82
CA GLU A 158 -2.78 9.50 -11.07
C GLU A 158 -3.12 8.78 -9.77
N VAL A 159 -3.23 7.45 -9.76
CA VAL A 159 -3.51 6.65 -8.55
C VAL A 159 -2.36 6.76 -7.54
N ALA A 160 -1.10 6.76 -8.00
CA ALA A 160 0.04 6.94 -7.11
C ALA A 160 0.06 8.33 -6.45
N ALA A 161 -0.20 9.40 -7.23
CA ALA A 161 -0.27 10.76 -6.69
C ALA A 161 -1.44 10.94 -5.70
N ASN A 162 -2.58 10.30 -5.95
CA ASN A 162 -3.74 10.38 -5.07
C ASN A 162 -3.54 9.57 -3.77
N ALA A 163 -2.84 8.44 -3.84
CA ALA A 163 -2.49 7.63 -2.67
C ALA A 163 -1.50 8.34 -1.74
N ASP A 164 -0.49 9.02 -2.30
CA ASP A 164 0.47 9.81 -1.50
C ASP A 164 -0.21 11.00 -0.81
N ALA A 165 -1.15 11.67 -1.47
CA ALA A 165 -1.93 12.76 -0.87
C ALA A 165 -2.82 12.27 0.28
N ALA A 166 -3.51 11.13 0.12
CA ALA A 166 -4.35 10.55 1.15
C ALA A 166 -3.55 10.08 2.38
N LEU A 167 -2.34 9.52 2.17
CA LEU A 167 -1.43 9.15 3.26
C LEU A 167 -0.91 10.35 4.04
N ALA A 168 -0.63 11.47 3.36
CA ALA A 168 -0.21 12.70 4.02
C ALA A 168 -1.34 13.34 4.85
N GLU A 169 -2.58 13.27 4.38
CA GLU A 169 -3.76 13.77 5.10
C GLU A 169 -4.08 12.92 6.34
N ALA A 170 -3.98 11.59 6.22
CA ALA A 170 -4.15 10.67 7.35
C ALA A 170 -3.08 10.88 8.44
N ALA A 171 -1.82 11.08 8.05
CA ALA A 171 -0.73 11.37 8.98
C ALA A 171 -0.91 12.74 9.69
N ALA A 172 -1.56 13.71 9.03
CA ALA A 172 -1.90 14.98 9.65
C ALA A 172 -3.03 14.86 10.68
N MET A 173 -4.00 13.94 10.49
CA MET A 173 -5.08 13.71 11.45
C MET A 173 -4.63 12.94 12.70
N GLU A 174 -3.61 12.09 12.62
CA GLU A 174 -3.17 11.26 13.76
C GLU A 174 -2.39 12.03 14.84
N THR A 175 -1.94 13.26 14.56
CA THR A 175 -1.13 14.08 15.49
C THR A 175 -1.92 15.16 16.22
N GLY A 176 -3.24 15.21 16.06
CA GLY A 176 -4.11 16.25 16.61
C GLY A 176 -4.92 15.88 17.85
N SER A 177 -4.73 14.70 18.45
CA SER A 177 -5.55 14.24 19.58
C SER A 177 -4.72 14.00 20.84
N ASP A 178 -4.01 15.03 21.28
CA ASP A 178 -3.54 15.12 22.67
C ASP A 178 -4.45 16.07 23.46
N ASP A 179 -4.97 15.51 24.57
CA ASP A 179 -5.31 16.18 25.82
C ASP A 179 -6.63 16.96 25.93
N ASP A 180 -7.66 16.32 26.49
CA ASP A 180 -8.45 16.96 27.54
C ASP A 180 -8.99 15.89 28.51
N GLY A 181 -8.59 16.05 29.78
CA GLY A 181 -8.52 14.97 30.77
C GLY A 181 -9.83 14.45 31.35
N ASP A 182 -9.80 13.18 31.79
CA ASP A 182 -10.84 12.61 32.64
C ASP A 182 -10.31 11.61 33.71
N ASP A 183 -9.07 11.82 34.16
CA ASP A 183 -8.42 11.00 35.19
C ASP A 183 -8.88 11.29 36.64
N ARG A 184 -9.90 12.13 36.85
CA ARG A 184 -10.33 12.50 38.21
C ARG A 184 -11.37 11.59 38.86
N SER A 185 -11.95 10.58 38.19
CA SER A 185 -13.16 9.94 38.74
C SER A 185 -13.00 8.52 39.33
N LEU A 186 -11.88 7.82 39.11
CA LEU A 186 -11.80 6.40 39.53
C LEU A 186 -11.44 6.23 41.01
N ALA A 187 -10.42 6.97 41.48
CA ALA A 187 -10.00 6.93 42.89
C ALA A 187 -11.07 7.51 43.84
N GLU A 188 -11.84 8.50 43.37
CA GLU A 188 -12.89 9.15 44.15
C GLU A 188 -14.18 8.30 44.20
N ARG A 189 -14.50 7.54 43.15
CA ARG A 189 -15.61 6.55 43.16
C ARG A 189 -15.40 5.42 44.15
N ILE A 190 -14.17 4.92 44.30
CA ILE A 190 -13.89 3.80 45.20
C ILE A 190 -14.03 4.23 46.66
N ARG A 191 -13.67 5.48 47.00
CA ARG A 191 -13.77 6.00 48.37
C ARG A 191 -15.22 6.26 48.82
N ARG A 192 -16.18 6.33 47.90
CA ARG A 192 -17.61 6.57 48.22
C ARG A 192 -18.43 5.29 48.47
N LEU A 193 -17.85 4.12 48.21
CA LEU A 193 -18.51 2.81 48.30
C LEU A 193 -18.09 1.97 49.53
N LEU A 194 -17.16 2.47 50.34
CA LEU A 194 -16.75 1.93 51.64
C LEU A 194 -17.16 2.89 52.75
#